data_AF-A0A7S1QKM6-F1
#
_entry.id   AF-A0A7S1QKM6-F1
#
_cell.length_a   1.000
_cell.length_b   1.000
_cell.length_c   1.000
_cell.angle_alpha   90.00
_cell.angle_beta   90.00
_cell.angle_gamma   90.00
#
_symmetry.space_group_name_H-M   'P 1'
#
loop_
_entity.id
_entity.type
_entity.pdbx_description
1 polymer ?
#
loop_
_entity_poly.entity_id
_entity_poly.type
_entity_poly.pdbx_seq_one_letter_code
_entity_poly.pdbx_strand_id
1 'polypeptide(L)'
;TAATHYHAPGGTGPIWMKDLYCGTADANLTQCSFSYNSNDCRDHRNDIGVDCRVGAMQFRLSGGPSPRHGRLEVRGNNTAPWGSICASTFDLVTAAAACTALGFPNGTASFLFA
;
A
#
# COMPACT_ATOMS: atom_id res chain seq x y z
N THR A 1 20.02 9.70 -6.02
CA THR A 1 19.26 8.42 -5.93
C THR A 1 17.99 8.59 -6.73
N ALA A 2 17.79 7.81 -7.80
CA ALA A 2 16.58 7.93 -8.60
C ALA A 2 15.40 7.36 -7.80
N ALA A 3 14.38 8.19 -7.55
CA ALA A 3 13.12 7.69 -7.03
C ALA A 3 12.51 6.78 -8.11
N THR A 4 12.17 5.55 -7.75
CA THR A 4 11.34 4.70 -8.61
C THR A 4 9.95 5.34 -8.65
N HIS A 5 9.59 5.99 -9.75
CA HIS A 5 8.25 6.56 -9.90
C HIS A 5 7.22 5.44 -9.93
N TYR A 6 6.28 5.45 -9.00
CA TYR A 6 5.06 4.66 -9.11
C TYR A 6 4.10 5.41 -10.04
N HIS A 7 3.94 4.90 -11.26
CA HIS A 7 2.94 5.44 -12.18
C HIS A 7 1.57 4.90 -11.80
N ALA A 8 0.77 5.74 -11.13
CA ALA A 8 -0.66 5.51 -11.00
C ALA A 8 -1.35 5.72 -12.36
N PRO A 9 -2.53 5.13 -12.59
CA PRO A 9 -3.36 5.51 -13.73
C PRO A 9 -3.60 7.03 -13.72
N GLY A 10 -3.44 7.66 -14.88
CA GLY A 10 -3.68 9.10 -15.02
C GLY A 10 -5.11 9.48 -14.62
N GLY A 11 -5.25 10.63 -13.98
CA GLY A 11 -6.53 11.17 -13.52
C GLY A 11 -7.34 11.83 -14.63
N THR A 12 -8.31 12.64 -14.20
CA THR A 12 -9.11 13.53 -15.05
C THR A 12 -9.30 14.87 -14.37
N GLY A 13 -9.27 15.98 -15.11
CA GLY A 13 -9.55 17.33 -14.60
C GLY A 13 -8.30 18.21 -14.51
N PRO A 14 -8.32 19.29 -13.71
CA PRO A 14 -7.18 20.19 -13.60
C PRO A 14 -5.98 19.54 -12.90
N ILE A 15 -4.78 19.81 -13.42
CA ILE A 15 -3.52 19.49 -12.77
C ILE A 15 -3.08 20.72 -11.96
N TRP A 16 -3.09 20.61 -10.63
CA TRP A 16 -2.92 21.75 -9.73
C TRP A 16 -1.48 22.09 -9.35
N MET A 17 -0.59 21.11 -9.34
CA MET A 17 0.77 21.26 -8.84
C MET A 17 1.76 20.51 -9.73
N LYS A 18 2.91 21.13 -9.97
CA LYS A 18 4.06 20.51 -10.64
C LYS A 18 5.38 20.99 -10.04
N ASP A 19 6.48 20.31 -10.36
CA ASP A 19 7.82 20.57 -9.79
C ASP A 19 7.80 20.67 -8.26
N LEU A 20 7.03 19.79 -7.62
CA LEU A 20 6.85 19.78 -6.17
C LEU A 20 8.17 19.44 -5.47
N TYR A 21 8.61 20.31 -4.57
CA TYR A 21 9.84 20.13 -3.80
C TYR A 21 9.66 20.56 -2.35
N CYS A 22 9.90 19.63 -1.42
CA CYS A 22 9.62 19.80 0.01
C CYS A 22 10.85 20.02 0.88
N GLY A 23 12.06 19.71 0.39
CA GLY A 23 13.32 19.84 1.14
C GLY A 23 13.54 18.81 2.26
N THR A 24 12.50 18.44 3.01
CA THR A 24 12.55 17.44 4.09
C THR A 24 11.46 16.37 3.94
N ALA A 25 11.66 15.21 4.57
CA ALA A 25 10.70 14.09 4.53
C ALA A 25 9.48 14.28 5.44
N ASP A 26 9.59 15.13 6.46
CA ASP A 26 8.51 15.40 7.44
C ASP A 26 7.62 16.59 7.04
N ALA A 27 7.93 17.26 5.93
CA ALA A 27 7.17 18.40 5.45
C ALA A 27 5.76 17.98 4.98
N ASN A 28 4.78 18.84 5.25
CA ASN A 28 3.46 18.72 4.67
C ASN A 28 3.47 19.22 3.21
N LEU A 29 2.65 18.65 2.32
CA LEU A 29 2.52 19.09 0.92
C LEU A 29 2.23 20.60 0.78
N THR A 30 1.52 21.19 1.74
CA THR A 30 1.21 22.62 1.75
C THR A 30 2.42 23.53 2.04
N GLN A 31 3.51 22.97 2.55
CA GLN A 31 4.76 23.69 2.86
C GLN A 31 5.79 23.56 1.75
N CYS A 32 5.53 22.71 0.76
CA CYS A 32 6.44 22.46 -0.35
C CYS A 32 6.33 23.56 -1.40
N SER A 33 7.44 23.84 -2.08
CA SER A 33 7.44 24.69 -3.26
C SER A 33 6.85 23.94 -4.46
N PHE A 34 6.06 24.62 -5.29
CA PHE A 34 5.49 24.08 -6.53
C PHE A 34 5.18 25.20 -7.54
N SER A 35 4.93 24.81 -8.79
CA SER A 35 4.50 25.70 -9.86
C SER A 35 3.09 25.35 -10.37
N TYR A 36 2.34 26.35 -10.84
CA TYR A 36 0.94 26.23 -11.29
C TYR A 36 0.76 26.29 -12.81
N ASN A 37 1.80 26.62 -13.59
CA ASN A 37 1.70 26.80 -15.05
C ASN A 37 2.93 26.20 -15.75
N SER A 38 2.71 25.21 -16.62
CA SER A 38 3.76 24.48 -17.30
C SER A 38 3.31 23.93 -18.64
N ASN A 39 4.26 23.76 -19.56
CA ASN A 39 4.02 23.04 -20.81
C ASN A 39 4.08 21.52 -20.67
N ASP A 40 4.72 21.00 -19.60
CA ASP A 40 5.06 19.57 -19.52
C ASP A 40 4.00 18.72 -18.80
N CYS A 41 3.09 19.33 -18.04
CA CYS A 41 1.95 18.67 -17.39
C CYS A 41 0.63 19.17 -17.97
N ARG A 42 0.49 19.06 -19.31
CA ARG A 42 -0.73 19.47 -20.04
C ARG A 42 -1.81 18.39 -20.10
N ASP A 43 -1.43 17.15 -19.85
CA ASP A 43 -2.30 15.98 -19.79
C ASP A 43 -1.90 15.09 -18.61
N HIS A 44 -2.69 14.04 -18.35
CA HIS A 44 -2.53 13.15 -17.21
C HIS A 44 -1.49 12.04 -17.42
N ARG A 45 -0.64 12.12 -18.47
CA ARG A 45 0.42 11.12 -18.69
C ARG A 45 1.53 11.20 -17.64
N ASN A 46 1.68 12.37 -17.02
CA ASN A 46 2.71 12.67 -16.03
C ASN A 46 2.15 12.74 -14.60
N ASP A 47 0.92 12.29 -14.37
CA ASP A 47 0.37 12.19 -13.02
C ASP A 47 1.21 11.20 -12.20
N ILE A 48 1.59 11.62 -11.00
CA ILE A 48 2.43 10.83 -10.09
C ILE A 48 1.55 10.09 -9.09
N GLY A 49 1.90 8.82 -8.83
CA GLY A 49 1.34 8.06 -7.72
C GLY A 49 2.36 7.93 -6.58
N VAL A 50 1.85 7.88 -5.35
CA VAL A 50 2.67 7.62 -4.16
C VAL A 50 2.30 6.27 -3.55
N ASP A 51 3.31 5.51 -3.17
CA ASP A 51 3.13 4.35 -2.30
C ASP A 51 3.60 4.70 -0.90
N CYS A 52 2.65 4.86 0.03
CA CYS A 52 2.96 5.19 1.42
C CYS A 52 3.40 3.98 2.26
N ARG A 53 3.44 2.77 1.66
CA ARG A 53 3.79 1.52 2.35
C ARG A 53 5.15 0.97 1.92
N VAL A 54 6.03 1.81 1.36
CA VAL A 54 7.37 1.38 0.93
C VAL A 54 8.12 0.80 2.13
N GLY A 55 8.49 -0.48 2.03
CA GLY A 55 9.20 -1.23 3.07
C GLY A 55 8.33 -1.72 4.23
N ALA A 56 7.02 -1.46 4.22
CA ALA A 56 6.10 -2.02 5.21
C ALA A 56 5.70 -3.45 4.82
N MET A 57 5.65 -4.34 5.81
CA MET A 57 5.07 -5.67 5.64
C MET A 57 3.60 -5.54 5.22
N GLN A 58 3.22 -6.30 4.20
CA GLN A 58 1.86 -6.31 3.69
C GLN A 58 1.23 -7.67 3.89
N PHE A 59 -0.04 -7.66 4.27
CA PHE A 59 -0.83 -8.85 4.54
C PHE A 59 -2.00 -8.92 3.56
N ARG A 60 -2.38 -10.15 3.17
CA ARG A 60 -3.62 -10.41 2.44
C ARG A 60 -4.22 -11.76 2.82
N LEU A 61 -5.50 -11.94 2.50
CA LEU A 61 -6.16 -13.24 2.50
C LEU A 61 -6.26 -13.76 1.05
N SER A 62 -5.93 -15.03 0.85
CA SER A 62 -5.91 -15.67 -0.47
C SER A 62 -6.70 -16.98 -0.48
N GLY A 63 -7.46 -17.23 -1.56
CA GLY A 63 -8.11 -18.51 -1.83
C GLY A 63 -9.30 -18.89 -0.94
N GLY A 64 -9.91 -17.93 -0.24
CA GLY A 64 -11.14 -18.18 0.53
C GLY A 64 -12.42 -17.73 -0.17
N PRO A 65 -13.59 -18.11 0.37
CA PRO A 65 -14.91 -17.87 -0.24
C PRO A 65 -15.38 -16.41 -0.16
N SER A 66 -14.70 -15.56 0.61
CA SER A 66 -15.02 -14.14 0.72
C SER A 66 -13.78 -13.32 1.07
N PRO A 67 -13.81 -11.98 0.94
CA PRO A 67 -12.67 -11.12 1.31
C PRO A 67 -12.23 -11.22 2.78
N ARG A 68 -13.03 -11.88 3.63
CA ARG A 68 -12.76 -12.07 5.07
C ARG A 68 -12.24 -13.48 5.39
N HIS A 69 -12.11 -14.35 4.40
CA HIS A 69 -11.67 -15.73 4.59
C HIS A 69 -10.56 -16.06 3.60
N GLY A 70 -9.59 -16.85 4.04
CA GLY A 70 -8.52 -17.35 3.19
C GLY A 70 -7.25 -17.64 3.97
N ARG A 71 -6.25 -18.13 3.26
CA ARG A 71 -4.88 -18.27 3.78
C ARG A 71 -4.29 -16.87 3.99
N LEU A 72 -3.74 -16.64 5.18
CA LEU A 72 -2.97 -15.44 5.48
C LEU A 72 -1.61 -15.50 4.77
N GLU A 73 -1.35 -14.49 3.95
CA GLU A 73 -0.09 -14.33 3.23
C GLU A 73 0.58 -13.01 3.59
N VAL A 74 1.90 -12.99 3.54
CA VAL A 74 2.75 -11.82 3.84
C VAL A 74 3.75 -11.57 2.73
N ARG A 75 4.09 -10.31 2.48
CA ARG A 75 5.26 -9.91 1.68
C ARG A 75 5.99 -8.74 2.34
N GLY A 76 7.32 -8.68 2.17
CA GLY A 76 8.16 -7.67 2.81
C GLY A 76 8.13 -6.29 2.14
N ASN A 77 7.75 -6.22 0.87
CA ASN A 77 7.55 -4.98 0.11
C ASN A 77 6.71 -5.27 -1.15
N ASN A 78 6.46 -4.26 -1.98
CA ASN A 78 5.61 -4.41 -3.17
C ASN A 78 6.19 -5.26 -4.30
N THR A 79 7.50 -5.46 -4.35
CA THR A 79 8.19 -6.24 -5.38
C THR A 79 8.47 -7.68 -4.95
N ALA A 80 8.38 -7.97 -3.65
CA ALA A 80 8.57 -9.30 -3.09
C ALA A 80 7.38 -10.23 -3.43
N PRO A 81 7.65 -11.53 -3.66
CA PRO A 81 6.61 -12.53 -3.80
C PRO A 81 5.84 -12.70 -2.48
N TRP A 82 4.60 -13.15 -2.59
CA TRP A 82 3.77 -13.51 -1.44
C TRP A 82 4.23 -14.85 -0.85
N GLY A 83 4.37 -14.90 0.47
CA GLY A 83 4.69 -16.10 1.24
C GLY A 83 3.60 -16.45 2.25
N SER A 84 3.58 -17.72 2.69
CA SER A 84 2.71 -18.20 3.76
C SER A 84 3.31 -17.99 5.15
N ILE A 85 2.47 -17.92 6.17
CA ILE A 85 2.87 -17.88 7.58
C ILE A 85 2.72 -19.28 8.19
N CYS A 86 3.69 -19.72 8.99
CA CYS A 86 3.63 -21.01 9.69
C CYS A 86 2.57 -20.99 10.80
N ALA A 87 1.81 -22.08 10.93
CA ALA A 87 0.72 -22.21 11.90
C ALA A 87 1.16 -22.65 13.31
N SER A 88 2.43 -23.03 13.52
CA SER A 88 2.90 -23.74 14.73
C SER A 88 2.63 -23.05 16.07
N THR A 89 2.50 -21.72 16.07
CA THR A 89 2.18 -20.90 17.25
C THR A 89 1.08 -19.89 16.97
N PHE A 90 0.32 -20.09 15.89
CA PHE A 90 -0.74 -19.17 15.51
C PHE A 90 -1.96 -19.47 16.38
N ASP A 91 -2.31 -18.56 17.28
CA ASP A 91 -3.45 -18.70 18.18
C ASP A 91 -4.58 -17.72 17.83
N LEU A 92 -5.68 -17.76 18.59
CA LEU A 92 -6.82 -16.85 18.37
C LEU A 92 -6.44 -15.38 18.58
N VAL A 93 -5.48 -15.09 19.47
CA VAL A 93 -4.99 -13.73 19.72
C VAL A 93 -4.24 -13.21 18.49
N THR A 94 -3.37 -14.04 17.92
CA THR A 94 -2.62 -13.76 16.69
C THR A 94 -3.57 -13.62 15.49
N ALA A 95 -4.63 -14.43 15.44
CA ALA A 95 -5.66 -14.34 14.41
C ALA A 95 -6.41 -13.00 14.45
N ALA A 96 -6.82 -12.55 15.65
CA ALA A 96 -7.46 -11.26 15.84
C ALA A 96 -6.54 -10.09 15.45
N ALA A 97 -5.26 -10.17 15.81
CA ALA A 97 -4.25 -9.20 15.39
C ALA A 97 -4.09 -9.14 13.86
N ALA A 98 -4.05 -10.31 13.19
CA ALA A 98 -3.97 -10.38 11.73
C ALA A 98 -5.20 -9.76 11.04
N CYS A 99 -6.40 -10.05 11.54
CA CYS A 99 -7.63 -9.44 11.04
C CYS A 99 -7.66 -7.92 11.26
N THR A 100 -7.15 -7.45 12.38
CA THR A 100 -7.02 -6.01 12.67
C THR A 100 -6.06 -5.33 11.69
N ALA A 101 -4.90 -5.95 11.41
CA ALA A 101 -3.94 -5.45 10.43
C ALA A 101 -4.52 -5.40 9.00
N LEU A 102 -5.52 -6.22 8.70
CA LEU A 102 -6.27 -6.26 7.44
C LEU A 102 -7.48 -5.31 7.41
N GLY A 103 -7.73 -4.55 8.48
CA GLY A 103 -8.85 -3.60 8.58
C GLY A 103 -10.18 -4.24 9.00
N PHE A 104 -10.17 -5.44 9.57
CA PHE A 104 -11.36 -6.09 10.13
C PHE A 104 -11.41 -5.94 11.65
N PRO A 105 -12.59 -5.76 12.25
CA PRO A 105 -12.72 -5.47 13.68
C PRO A 105 -12.37 -6.67 14.59
N ASN A 106 -12.49 -7.90 14.08
CA ASN A 106 -12.16 -9.14 14.79
C ASN A 106 -11.97 -10.28 13.77
N GLY A 107 -11.43 -11.41 14.21
CA GLY A 107 -11.42 -12.65 13.44
C GLY A 107 -10.94 -13.85 14.25
N THR A 108 -11.10 -15.03 13.65
CA THR A 108 -10.71 -16.31 14.24
C THR A 108 -9.79 -17.05 13.29
N ALA A 109 -8.91 -17.91 13.83
CA ALA A 109 -8.17 -18.86 13.01
C ALA A 109 -8.99 -20.14 12.85
N SER A 110 -9.03 -20.67 11.62
CA SER A 110 -9.48 -22.04 11.36
C SER A 110 -8.30 -22.84 10.83
N PHE A 111 -7.88 -23.85 11.59
CA PHE A 111 -6.88 -24.80 11.15
C PHE A 111 -7.60 -25.94 10.46
N LEU A 112 -7.55 -25.96 9.12
CA LEU A 112 -7.76 -27.22 8.42
C LEU A 112 -6.47 -28.02 8.59
N PHE A 113 -6.41 -28.81 9.66
CA PHE A 113 -5.53 -29.97 9.64
C PHE A 113 -6.08 -30.88 8.53
N ALA A 114 -5.32 -30.98 7.43
CA ALA A 114 -5.45 -32.07 6.48
C ALA A 114 -4.39 -33.11 6.85
#